data_AF-A0A356UG23-F1
#
_entry.id   AF-A0A356UG23-F1
#
_cell.length_a   1.000
_cell.length_b   1.000
_cell.length_c   1.000
_cell.angle_alpha   90.00
_cell.angle_beta   90.00
_cell.angle_gamma   90.00
#
_symmetry.space_group_name_H-M   'P 1'
#
loop_
_entity.id
_entity.type
_entity.pdbx_description
1 polymer ?
#
loop_
_entity_poly.entity_id
_entity_poly.type
_entity_poly.pdbx_seq_one_letter_code
_entity_poly.pdbx_strand_id
1 'polypeptide(L)' 'SGKCLHLTPEEVEARRARGEKPAIRFKVPSNTIYVVDDLVRGRVSFDSNNIGDFIIVKSDGIPTYNFAVVI' A
#
# COMPACT_ATOMS: atom_id res chain seq x y z
N SER A 1 0.74 5.86 -8.84
CA SER A 1 0.75 5.42 -10.25
C SER A 1 0.25 3.99 -10.46
N GLY A 2 0.02 3.16 -9.43
CA GLY A 2 -0.63 1.84 -9.59
C GLY A 2 0.05 0.89 -10.59
N LYS A 3 1.32 1.14 -10.96
CA LYS A 3 1.99 0.50 -12.12
C LYS A 3 2.00 -1.03 -12.06
N CYS A 4 1.99 -1.61 -10.86
CA CYS A 4 2.00 -3.06 -10.66
C CYS A 4 0.62 -3.66 -10.38
N LEU A 5 -0.45 -2.85 -10.33
CA LEU A 5 -1.80 -3.28 -9.94
C LEU A 5 -2.46 -4.19 -11.00
N HIS A 6 -2.09 -4.02 -12.26
CA HIS A 6 -2.71 -4.70 -13.40
C HIS A 6 -1.73 -5.59 -14.17
N LEU A 7 -0.64 -6.03 -13.52
CA LEU A 7 0.29 -6.94 -14.18
C LEU A 7 -0.40 -8.25 -14.52
N THR A 8 -0.18 -8.74 -15.74
CA THR A 8 -0.66 -10.06 -16.11
C THR A 8 0.19 -11.14 -15.43
N PRO A 9 -0.31 -12.37 -15.28
CA PRO A 9 0.48 -13.49 -14.76
C PRO A 9 1.81 -13.66 -15.51
N GLU A 10 1.82 -13.49 -16.83
CA GLU A 10 3.00 -13.60 -17.67
C GLU A 10 4.05 -12.52 -17.36
N GLU A 11 3.62 -11.27 -17.14
CA GLU A 11 4.51 -10.16 -16.75
C GLU A 11 5.09 -10.36 -15.36
N VAL A 12 4.29 -10.92 -14.43
CA VAL A 12 4.74 -11.26 -13.08
C VAL A 12 5.81 -12.35 -13.15
N GLU A 13 5.57 -13.42 -13.89
CA GLU A 13 6.54 -14.51 -14.04
C GLU A 13 7.81 -14.06 -14.77
N ALA A 14 7.69 -13.22 -15.81
CA ALA A 14 8.85 -12.66 -16.49
C ALA A 14 9.74 -11.82 -15.54
N ARG A 15 9.13 -11.07 -14.61
CA ARG A 15 9.86 -10.30 -13.57
C ARG A 15 10.53 -11.23 -12.57
N ARG A 16 9.81 -12.26 -12.10
CA ARG A 16 10.36 -13.27 -11.17
C ARG A 16 11.53 -14.03 -11.79
N ALA A 17 11.44 -14.40 -13.06
CA ALA A 17 12.50 -15.08 -13.80
C ALA A 17 13.78 -14.23 -13.93
N ARG A 18 13.66 -12.90 -13.92
CA ARG A 18 14.82 -11.98 -13.86
C ARG A 18 15.40 -11.80 -12.46
N GLY A 19 14.87 -12.48 -11.45
CA GLY A 19 15.31 -12.37 -10.06
C GLY A 19 14.81 -11.11 -9.34
N GLU A 20 13.82 -10.41 -9.89
CA GLU A 20 13.24 -9.23 -9.24
C GLU A 20 12.48 -9.66 -7.97
N LYS A 21 12.82 -9.05 -6.82
CA LYS A 21 12.12 -9.27 -5.55
C LYS A 21 11.04 -8.20 -5.35
N PRO A 22 9.73 -8.55 -5.36
CA PRO A 22 8.67 -7.57 -5.21
C PRO A 22 8.55 -7.11 -3.75
N ALA A 23 8.13 -5.86 -3.57
CA ALA A 23 7.56 -5.39 -2.31
C ALA A 23 6.04 -5.58 -2.32
N ILE A 24 5.43 -5.78 -1.15
CA ILE A 24 3.97 -5.85 -0.99
C ILE A 24 3.45 -4.45 -0.68
N ARG A 25 2.45 -4.01 -1.45
CA ARG A 25 1.79 -2.71 -1.27
C ARG A 25 0.33 -2.91 -0.89
N PHE A 26 -0.19 -2.01 -0.06
CA PHE A 26 -1.60 -1.96 0.28
C PHE A 26 -2.35 -1.19 -0.80
N LYS A 27 -3.41 -1.79 -1.35
CA LYS A 27 -4.29 -1.13 -2.34
C LYS A 27 -5.24 -0.20 -1.60
N VAL A 28 -5.01 1.11 -1.68
CA VAL A 28 -5.88 2.10 -1.06
C VAL A 28 -7.12 2.31 -1.93
N PRO A 29 -8.36 2.13 -1.41
CA PRO A 29 -9.57 2.47 -2.14
C PRO A 29 -9.57 3.93 -2.58
N SER A 30 -9.81 4.19 -3.86
CA SER A 30 -9.91 5.56 -4.40
C SER A 30 -11.23 6.23 -3.99
N ASN A 31 -11.25 7.57 -3.98
CA ASN A 31 -12.44 8.38 -3.71
C ASN A 31 -13.13 8.05 -2.38
N THR A 32 -12.35 7.77 -1.34
CA THR A 32 -12.85 7.48 0.00
C THR A 32 -12.36 8.55 0.97
N ILE A 33 -13.27 9.09 1.77
CA ILE A 33 -12.92 9.98 2.88
C ILE A 33 -12.91 9.14 4.16
N TYR A 34 -11.73 8.98 4.74
CA TYR A 34 -11.58 8.38 6.05
C TYR A 34 -11.71 9.45 7.13
N VAL A 35 -12.50 9.17 8.15
CA VAL A 35 -12.72 10.08 9.27
C VAL A 35 -12.24 9.41 10.54
N VAL A 36 -11.41 10.14 11.30
CA VAL A 36 -10.90 9.71 12.60
C VAL A 36 -11.33 10.74 13.64
N ASP A 37 -11.95 10.26 14.71
CA ASP A 37 -12.28 11.09 15.87
C ASP A 37 -11.07 11.13 16.82
N ASP A 38 -10.24 12.15 16.64
CA ASP A 38 -9.04 12.40 17.44
C ASP A 38 -9.42 13.10 18.77
N LEU A 39 -8.84 12.66 19.88
CA LEU A 39 -9.18 13.16 21.22
C LEU A 39 -8.83 14.64 21.45
N VAL A 40 -7.88 15.20 20.71
CA VAL A 40 -7.41 16.58 20.88
C VAL A 40 -7.89 17.46 19.72
N ARG A 41 -7.80 16.96 18.50
CA ARG A 41 -8.15 17.69 17.27
C ARG A 41 -9.62 17.55 16.88
N GLY A 42 -10.37 16.64 17.52
CA GLY A 42 -11.74 16.32 17.13
C GLY A 42 -11.78 15.55 15.82
N ARG A 43 -12.76 15.85 14.97
CA ARG A 43 -12.98 15.13 13.71
C ARG A 43 -11.92 15.49 12.66
N VAL A 44 -11.04 14.56 12.33
CA VAL A 44 -10.02 14.69 11.28
C VAL A 44 -10.41 13.87 10.06
N SER A 45 -10.32 14.44 8.85
CA SER A 45 -10.60 13.75 7.60
C SER A 45 -9.35 13.57 6.75
N PHE A 46 -9.27 12.41 6.08
CA PHE A 46 -8.20 12.06 5.16
C PHE A 46 -8.80 11.63 3.82
N ASP A 47 -8.41 12.30 2.74
CA ASP A 47 -8.75 11.90 1.38
C ASP A 47 -7.80 10.78 0.92
N SER A 48 -8.37 9.63 0.58
CA SER A 48 -7.63 8.45 0.14
C SER A 48 -6.81 8.69 -1.13
N ASN A 49 -7.22 9.65 -1.96
CA ASN A 49 -6.51 10.02 -3.18
C ASN A 49 -5.14 10.65 -2.89
N ASN A 50 -4.91 11.17 -1.68
CA ASN A 50 -3.64 11.78 -1.27
C ASN A 50 -2.64 10.78 -0.67
N ILE A 51 -3.05 9.53 -0.40
CA ILE A 51 -2.21 8.53 0.28
C ILE A 51 -1.49 7.63 -0.73
N GLY A 52 -2.25 7.11 -1.71
CA GLY A 52 -1.75 6.15 -2.70
C GLY A 52 -1.32 4.79 -2.13
N ASP A 53 -0.94 3.85 -2.99
CA ASP A 53 -0.59 2.48 -2.60
C ASP A 53 0.82 2.41 -1.96
N PHE A 54 0.85 2.44 -0.63
CA PHE A 54 2.08 2.40 0.16
C PHE A 54 2.56 0.97 0.44
N ILE A 55 3.86 0.82 0.73
CA ILE A 55 4.50 -0.46 1.00
C ILE A 55 4.16 -0.93 2.42
N ILE A 56 3.69 -2.17 2.56
CA ILE A 56 3.47 -2.85 3.85
C ILE A 56 4.54 -3.89 4.16
N VAL A 57 5.18 -4.47 3.14
CA VAL A 57 6.34 -5.36 3.29
C VAL A 57 7.36 -5.03 2.22
N LYS A 58 8.60 -4.79 2.63
CA LYS A 58 9.72 -4.51 1.71
C LYS A 58 10.13 -5.77 0.93
N SER A 59 10.92 -5.61 -0.13
CA SER A 59 11.44 -6.72 -0.94
C SER A 59 12.37 -7.69 -0.18
N ASP A 60 12.85 -7.29 0.99
CA ASP A 60 13.62 -8.13 1.92
C ASP A 60 12.73 -8.93 2.90
N GLY A 61 11.40 -8.78 2.81
CA GLY A 61 10.43 -9.47 3.66
C GLY A 61 10.13 -8.77 4.99
N ILE A 62 10.78 -7.65 5.28
CA ILE A 62 10.57 -6.93 6.55
C ILE A 62 9.31 -6.06 6.46
N PRO A 63 8.35 -6.18 7.42
CA PRO A 63 7.16 -5.35 7.44
C PRO A 63 7.48 -3.88 7.74
N THR A 64 6.68 -2.97 7.20
CA THR A 64 6.80 -1.53 7.50
C THR A 64 6.05 -1.18 8.77
N TYR A 65 6.41 -0.04 9.39
CA TYR A 65 5.85 0.42 10.67
C TYR A 65 4.32 0.40 10.69
N ASN A 66 3.66 1.01 9.69
CA ASN A 66 2.20 1.10 9.63
C ASN A 66 1.53 -0.29 9.60
N PHE A 67 2.17 -1.30 9.01
CA PHE A 67 1.64 -2.66 9.01
C PHE A 67 1.93 -3.36 10.34
N ALA A 68 3.15 -3.23 10.86
CA ALA A 68 3.56 -3.86 12.11
C ALA A 68 2.79 -3.35 13.35
N VAL A 69 2.38 -2.08 13.37
CA VAL A 69 1.68 -1.48 14.52
C VAL A 69 0.17 -1.78 14.56
N VAL A 70 -0.41 -2.24 13.45
CA VAL A 70 -1.86 -2.51 13.32
C VAL A 70 -2.21 -3.98 13.58
N ILE A 71 -1.24 -4.88 13.43
CA ILE A 71 -1.38 -6.34 13.64
C ILE A 71 -1.20 -6.71 15.13
#